data_AF-A0A918E0U0-F1
#
_entry.id   AF-A0A918E0U0-F1
#
_cell.length_a   1.000
_cell.length_b   1.000
_cell.length_c   1.000
_cell.angle_alpha   90.00
_cell.angle_beta   90.00
_cell.angle_gamma   90.00
#
_symmetry.space_group_name_H-M   'P 1'
#
loop_
_entity.id
_entity.type
_entity.pdbx_description
1 polymer ?
#
loop_
_entity_poly.entity_id
_entity_poly.type
_entity_poly.pdbx_seq_one_letter_code
_entity_poly.pdbx_strand_id
1 'polypeptide(L)'
;MNTVTSPTGFRIITAEEAEERFAVSDGVGYPYQDFADEQEIRLYESGLRIEGDLAPESDVDRVPYNVIVDGDLTVDGDMTWWDEGSGNFLLVTGDARARNVLLSGCPNVVVRGDVTVAGGIQGSCGEGGGYLAVRGRTRARVVVATLYFGLDLTRRPEAVLIANPHRSTCPVDFTEEESAGVVLAELLDADGGIDVRKVGEALREGRPVLRPDVPRPERLAAVGRG
;
A
#
# COMPACT_ATOMS: atom_id res chain seq x y z
N MET A 1 2.80 -21.16 -11.51
CA MET A 1 3.92 -20.64 -10.71
C MET A 1 4.76 -19.78 -11.64
N ASN A 2 4.50 -18.47 -11.66
CA ASN A 2 5.41 -17.53 -12.30
C ASN A 2 6.47 -17.19 -11.25
N THR A 3 7.71 -17.57 -11.49
CA THR A 3 8.86 -17.04 -10.75
C THR A 3 8.89 -15.53 -10.97
N VAL A 4 8.45 -14.77 -9.97
CA VAL A 4 8.58 -13.31 -9.96
C VAL A 4 9.98 -13.02 -9.44
N THR A 5 10.92 -12.82 -10.36
CA THR A 5 12.24 -12.26 -10.06
C THR A 5 12.12 -10.76 -9.91
N SER A 6 12.94 -10.17 -9.02
CA SER A 6 13.03 -8.72 -8.91
C SER A 6 13.28 -8.06 -10.27
N PRO A 7 12.70 -6.89 -10.53
CA PRO A 7 12.98 -6.15 -11.76
C PRO A 7 14.48 -5.91 -11.92
N THR A 8 15.00 -6.09 -13.12
CA THR A 8 16.42 -5.83 -13.42
C THR A 8 16.68 -4.33 -13.61
N GLY A 9 17.96 -3.92 -13.58
CA GLY A 9 18.36 -2.56 -13.93
C GLY A 9 18.47 -1.59 -12.76
N PHE A 10 18.51 -2.10 -11.53
CA PHE A 10 18.80 -1.30 -10.35
C PHE A 10 20.31 -1.14 -10.12
N ARG A 11 20.66 -0.07 -9.40
CA ARG A 11 21.96 0.10 -8.74
C ARG A 11 21.79 -0.06 -7.23
N ILE A 12 22.71 -0.74 -6.58
CA ILE A 12 22.76 -0.78 -5.12
C ILE A 12 23.40 0.52 -4.62
N ILE A 13 22.75 1.20 -3.68
CA ILE A 13 23.25 2.44 -3.09
C ILE A 13 23.36 2.33 -1.57
N THR A 14 24.15 3.22 -0.97
CA THR A 14 24.33 3.28 0.48
C THR A 14 23.16 4.03 1.14
N ALA A 15 23.00 3.83 2.45
CA ALA A 15 22.08 4.62 3.28
C ALA A 15 22.35 6.13 3.14
N GLU A 16 23.62 6.50 3.13
CA GLU A 16 24.08 7.89 3.01
C GLU A 16 23.67 8.48 1.66
N GLU A 17 23.95 7.78 0.54
CA GLU A 17 23.53 8.26 -0.79
C GLU A 17 22.01 8.39 -0.88
N ALA A 18 21.27 7.40 -0.36
CA ALA A 18 19.83 7.43 -0.40
C ALA A 18 19.26 8.59 0.44
N GLU A 19 19.84 8.88 1.61
CA GLU A 19 19.43 10.03 2.42
C GLU A 19 19.81 11.36 1.77
N GLU A 20 21.03 11.51 1.27
CA GLU A 20 21.49 12.75 0.62
C GLU A 20 20.68 13.09 -0.64
N ARG A 21 20.36 12.08 -1.45
CA ARG A 21 19.65 12.29 -2.72
C ARG A 21 18.15 12.38 -2.56
N PHE A 22 17.60 11.60 -1.64
CA PHE A 22 16.16 11.41 -1.57
C PHE A 22 15.55 11.87 -0.27
N ALA A 23 16.30 12.18 0.80
CA ALA A 23 15.75 12.47 2.12
C ALA A 23 14.72 11.39 2.54
N VAL A 24 15.18 10.13 2.61
CA VAL A 24 14.30 8.98 2.86
C VAL A 24 13.63 9.10 4.22
N SER A 25 14.36 9.64 5.20
CA SER A 25 13.88 9.88 6.57
C SER A 25 12.66 10.82 6.68
N ASP A 26 12.39 11.68 5.69
CA ASP A 26 11.21 12.55 5.66
C ASP A 26 9.89 11.77 5.47
N GLY A 27 9.98 10.57 4.91
CA GLY A 27 8.82 9.79 4.51
C GLY A 27 8.75 8.40 5.13
N VAL A 28 9.90 7.79 5.45
CA VAL A 28 10.06 6.44 6.02
C VAL A 28 10.34 6.56 7.52
N GLY A 29 9.47 6.00 8.36
CA GLY A 29 9.46 6.13 9.80
C GLY A 29 10.28 5.06 10.51
N TYR A 30 11.14 5.51 11.44
CA TYR A 30 11.86 4.80 12.53
C TYR A 30 12.49 3.40 12.26
N PRO A 31 13.82 3.26 12.46
CA PRO A 31 14.87 4.15 12.00
C PRO A 31 15.47 3.57 10.71
N TYR A 32 15.39 4.37 9.65
CA TYR A 32 16.00 4.10 8.34
C TYR A 32 17.46 3.59 8.40
N GLN A 33 18.23 3.96 9.43
CA GLN A 33 19.60 3.50 9.66
C GLN A 33 19.68 2.01 10.01
N ASP A 34 18.74 1.46 10.80
CA ASP A 34 18.74 0.02 11.14
C ASP A 34 18.36 -0.83 9.90
N PHE A 35 17.47 -0.32 9.02
CA PHE A 35 17.15 -1.00 7.76
C PHE A 35 18.31 -1.01 6.76
N ALA A 36 19.10 0.06 6.74
CA ALA A 36 20.14 0.25 5.74
C ALA A 36 21.45 -0.50 6.08
N ASP A 37 21.65 -0.87 7.35
CA ASP A 37 22.73 -1.77 7.78
C ASP A 37 22.39 -3.26 7.53
N GLU A 38 21.10 -3.61 7.47
CA GLU A 38 20.62 -5.00 7.35
C GLU A 38 20.23 -5.41 5.92
N GLN A 39 19.82 -4.46 5.06
CA GLN A 39 19.30 -4.75 3.72
C GLN A 39 19.83 -3.79 2.66
N GLU A 40 20.11 -4.32 1.48
CA GLU A 40 20.51 -3.50 0.33
C GLU A 40 19.38 -2.53 -0.10
N ILE A 41 19.77 -1.35 -0.56
CA ILE A 41 18.86 -0.36 -1.15
C ILE A 41 19.01 -0.44 -2.67
N ARG A 42 17.96 -0.89 -3.35
CA ARG A 42 17.91 -0.95 -4.81
C ARG A 42 17.32 0.32 -5.38
N LEU A 43 18.14 1.09 -6.08
CA LEU A 43 17.74 2.30 -6.79
C LEU A 43 17.45 2.00 -8.27
N TYR A 44 16.25 2.35 -8.72
CA TYR A 44 15.89 2.40 -10.14
C TYR A 44 15.94 3.85 -10.63
N GLU A 45 16.97 4.18 -11.40
CA GLU A 45 17.20 5.52 -11.93
C GLU A 45 16.32 5.73 -13.19
N SER A 46 15.41 6.70 -13.17
CA SER A 46 14.43 7.03 -14.24
C SER A 46 13.09 6.30 -14.20
N GLY A 47 12.65 5.88 -13.01
CA GLY A 47 11.38 5.18 -12.82
C GLY A 47 11.46 3.67 -13.06
N LEU A 48 10.33 2.99 -12.88
CA LEU A 48 10.23 1.54 -12.98
C LEU A 48 8.90 1.13 -13.60
N ARG A 49 8.96 0.33 -14.68
CA ARG A 49 7.80 -0.31 -15.28
C ARG A 49 7.92 -1.83 -15.17
N ILE A 50 6.86 -2.47 -14.69
CA ILE A 50 6.79 -3.92 -14.51
C ILE A 50 5.59 -4.45 -15.30
N GLU A 51 5.89 -5.34 -16.24
CA GLU A 51 4.87 -6.11 -16.96
C GLU A 51 4.40 -7.26 -16.06
N GLY A 52 3.16 -7.18 -15.58
CA GLY A 52 2.59 -8.16 -14.64
C GLY A 52 2.66 -7.68 -13.18
N ASP A 53 2.73 -8.63 -12.25
CA ASP A 53 2.67 -8.36 -10.82
C ASP A 53 4.06 -8.01 -10.25
N LEU A 54 4.11 -7.03 -9.35
CA LEU A 54 5.25 -6.80 -8.47
C LEU A 54 4.99 -7.54 -7.17
N ALA A 55 5.73 -8.61 -6.92
CA ALA A 55 5.62 -9.41 -5.70
C ALA A 55 7.03 -9.75 -5.19
N PRO A 56 7.17 -10.07 -3.89
CA PRO A 56 8.41 -10.63 -3.37
C PRO A 56 8.82 -11.91 -4.11
N GLU A 57 10.12 -12.16 -4.13
CA GLU A 57 10.70 -13.35 -4.74
C GLU A 57 10.21 -14.61 -4.02
N SER A 58 9.95 -15.67 -4.78
CA SER A 58 9.11 -16.81 -4.35
C SER A 58 9.67 -17.73 -3.26
N ASP A 59 10.86 -17.45 -2.72
CA ASP A 59 11.55 -18.31 -1.73
C ASP A 59 11.92 -17.56 -0.44
N VAL A 60 11.37 -16.36 -0.22
CA VAL A 60 11.65 -15.56 0.98
C VAL A 60 10.36 -15.19 1.72
N ASP A 61 10.37 -15.42 3.03
CA ASP A 61 9.26 -15.09 3.95
C ASP A 61 9.14 -13.58 4.24
N ARG A 62 9.61 -12.72 3.33
CA ARG A 62 9.46 -11.24 3.30
C ARG A 62 10.15 -10.68 2.07
N VAL A 63 9.94 -9.39 1.78
CA VAL A 63 10.80 -8.66 0.84
C VAL A 63 12.17 -8.39 1.50
N PRO A 64 13.30 -8.91 0.97
CA PRO A 64 14.61 -8.86 1.66
C PRO A 64 15.45 -7.63 1.29
N TYR A 65 14.84 -6.60 0.70
CA TYR A 65 15.52 -5.41 0.21
C TYR A 65 14.63 -4.17 0.32
N ASN A 66 15.28 -3.01 0.34
CA ASN A 66 14.63 -1.72 0.22
C ASN A 66 14.64 -1.27 -1.24
N VAL A 67 13.63 -0.48 -1.65
CA VAL A 67 13.54 0.03 -3.02
C VAL A 67 13.33 1.53 -3.04
N ILE A 68 14.10 2.20 -3.89
CA ILE A 68 13.85 3.56 -4.34
C ILE A 68 13.60 3.53 -5.85
N VAL A 69 12.44 4.05 -6.26
CA VAL A 69 12.12 4.35 -7.65
C VAL A 69 12.25 5.85 -7.82
N ASP A 70 13.33 6.28 -8.48
CA ASP A 70 13.55 7.69 -8.80
C ASP A 70 12.81 8.06 -10.09
N GLY A 71 11.52 8.34 -9.94
CA GLY A 71 10.56 8.60 -10.99
C GLY A 71 9.22 7.90 -10.71
N ASP A 72 8.50 7.60 -11.79
CA ASP A 72 7.20 6.93 -11.70
C ASP A 72 7.36 5.41 -11.56
N LEU A 73 6.49 4.78 -10.78
CA LEU A 73 6.30 3.33 -10.70
C LEU A 73 5.02 2.93 -11.45
N THR A 74 5.13 2.07 -12.46
CA THR A 74 3.97 1.48 -13.12
C THR A 74 4.05 -0.05 -13.09
N VAL A 75 3.07 -0.67 -12.43
CA VAL A 75 2.88 -2.11 -12.37
C VAL A 75 1.61 -2.43 -13.13
N ASP A 76 1.68 -3.22 -14.21
CA ASP A 76 0.47 -3.54 -14.99
C ASP A 76 -0.48 -4.49 -14.23
N GLY A 77 0.04 -5.23 -13.26
CA GLY A 77 -0.68 -6.14 -12.36
C GLY A 77 -0.76 -5.62 -10.92
N ASP A 78 -0.73 -6.55 -9.97
CA ASP A 78 -0.83 -6.24 -8.54
C ASP A 78 0.54 -5.91 -7.94
N MET A 79 0.58 -4.91 -7.07
CA MET A 79 1.73 -4.62 -6.23
C MET A 79 1.50 -5.24 -4.85
N THR A 80 2.27 -6.28 -4.52
CA THR A 80 2.30 -6.91 -3.21
C THR A 80 3.59 -6.56 -2.51
N TRP A 81 3.51 -6.05 -1.29
CA TRP A 81 4.68 -5.64 -0.52
C TRP A 81 4.46 -5.89 0.97
N TRP A 82 5.36 -6.64 1.61
CA TRP A 82 5.15 -7.05 3.00
C TRP A 82 6.46 -7.39 3.72
N ASP A 83 6.40 -7.29 5.05
CA ASP A 83 7.47 -7.65 5.99
C ASP A 83 6.86 -8.11 7.33
N GLU A 84 7.42 -9.13 7.98
CA GLU A 84 6.87 -9.70 9.22
C GLU A 84 7.43 -9.15 10.54
N GLY A 85 8.34 -8.17 10.52
CA GLY A 85 8.79 -7.55 11.78
C GLY A 85 10.15 -6.86 11.79
N SER A 86 10.91 -6.87 10.68
CA SER A 86 12.20 -6.17 10.58
C SER A 86 12.13 -4.90 9.77
N GLY A 87 10.93 -4.54 9.27
CA GLY A 87 10.65 -3.42 8.38
C GLY A 87 11.39 -3.49 7.05
N ASN A 88 10.79 -2.87 6.05
CA ASN A 88 11.44 -2.57 4.77
C ASN A 88 10.71 -1.37 4.15
N PHE A 89 11.29 -0.74 3.13
CA PHE A 89 10.63 0.38 2.47
C PHE A 89 10.60 0.29 0.95
N LEU A 90 9.55 0.91 0.41
CA LEU A 90 9.42 1.24 -1.00
C LEU A 90 9.15 2.74 -1.11
N LEU A 91 10.09 3.49 -1.65
CA LEU A 91 9.96 4.91 -1.94
C LEU A 91 9.79 5.12 -3.45
N VAL A 92 8.72 5.80 -3.85
CA VAL A 92 8.50 6.27 -5.22
C VAL A 92 8.53 7.78 -5.21
N THR A 93 9.47 8.39 -5.94
CA THR A 93 9.62 9.86 -5.96
C THR A 93 8.61 10.56 -6.88
N GLY A 94 8.04 9.84 -7.84
CA GLY A 94 6.96 10.28 -8.73
C GLY A 94 5.61 9.64 -8.42
N ASP A 95 4.83 9.36 -9.47
CA ASP A 95 3.52 8.73 -9.39
C ASP A 95 3.61 7.20 -9.32
N ALA A 96 2.63 6.55 -8.68
CA ALA A 96 2.49 5.09 -8.68
C ALA A 96 1.18 4.64 -9.33
N ARG A 97 1.26 3.65 -10.22
CA ARG A 97 0.11 3.03 -10.91
C ARG A 97 0.16 1.52 -10.76
N ALA A 98 -0.98 0.91 -10.40
CA ALA A 98 -1.11 -0.54 -10.26
C ALA A 98 -2.56 -1.02 -10.52
N ARG A 99 -2.76 -2.32 -10.73
CA ARG A 99 -4.10 -2.93 -10.70
C ARG A 99 -4.67 -2.91 -9.27
N ASN A 100 -3.91 -3.43 -8.32
CA ASN A 100 -4.18 -3.38 -6.88
C ASN A 100 -2.89 -3.12 -6.11
N VAL A 101 -3.02 -2.65 -4.87
CA VAL A 101 -1.92 -2.53 -3.91
C VAL A 101 -2.27 -3.33 -2.67
N LEU A 102 -1.44 -4.31 -2.31
CA LEU A 102 -1.66 -5.25 -1.23
C LEU A 102 -0.45 -5.20 -0.29
N LEU A 103 -0.64 -4.56 0.86
CA LEU A 103 0.38 -4.32 1.85
C LEU A 103 0.08 -5.12 3.11
N SER A 104 1.09 -5.75 3.70
CA SER A 104 0.90 -6.51 4.94
C SER A 104 2.11 -6.43 5.86
N GLY A 105 1.89 -6.42 7.17
CA GLY A 105 2.96 -6.45 8.15
C GLY A 105 3.57 -5.07 8.40
N CYS A 106 4.90 -4.98 8.43
CA CYS A 106 5.65 -3.78 8.79
C CYS A 106 6.30 -2.98 7.63
N PRO A 107 5.81 -2.98 6.38
CA PRO A 107 6.44 -2.19 5.33
C PRO A 107 6.14 -0.70 5.47
N ASN A 108 7.10 0.13 5.07
CA ASN A 108 6.96 1.57 4.90
C ASN A 108 6.88 1.88 3.40
N VAL A 109 5.67 2.05 2.87
CA VAL A 109 5.47 2.39 1.46
C VAL A 109 5.17 3.87 1.32
N VAL A 110 6.00 4.59 0.57
CA VAL A 110 5.93 6.05 0.42
C VAL A 110 5.86 6.40 -1.05
N VAL A 111 4.80 7.10 -1.45
CA VAL A 111 4.64 7.67 -2.79
C VAL A 111 4.54 9.18 -2.69
N ARG A 112 5.49 9.90 -3.29
CA ARG A 112 5.54 11.37 -3.27
C ARG A 112 4.56 12.01 -4.25
N GLY A 113 4.27 11.34 -5.36
CA GLY A 113 3.27 11.76 -6.33
C GLY A 113 1.87 11.20 -6.04
N ASP A 114 1.11 11.05 -7.12
CA ASP A 114 -0.23 10.48 -7.10
C ASP A 114 -0.19 8.95 -7.13
N VAL A 115 -1.12 8.31 -6.41
CA VAL A 115 -1.39 6.87 -6.49
C VAL A 115 -2.69 6.65 -7.27
N THR A 116 -2.62 5.91 -8.37
CA THR A 116 -3.80 5.49 -9.14
C THR A 116 -3.88 3.97 -9.24
N VAL A 117 -4.93 3.41 -8.67
CA VAL A 117 -5.17 1.97 -8.62
C VAL A 117 -6.51 1.64 -9.26
N ALA A 118 -6.55 0.68 -10.19
CA ALA A 118 -7.77 0.35 -10.92
C ALA A 118 -8.81 -0.37 -10.04
N GLY A 119 -8.34 -1.22 -9.13
CA GLY A 119 -9.12 -1.95 -8.14
C GLY A 119 -9.05 -1.29 -6.77
N GLY A 120 -8.33 -1.91 -5.82
CA GLY A 120 -8.29 -1.46 -4.43
C GLY A 120 -6.89 -1.43 -3.82
N ILE A 121 -6.80 -0.71 -2.70
CA ILE A 121 -5.64 -0.71 -1.81
C ILE A 121 -6.05 -1.45 -0.54
N GLN A 122 -5.27 -2.45 -0.14
CA GLN A 122 -5.42 -3.16 1.13
C GLN A 122 -4.13 -3.03 1.94
N GLY A 123 -4.25 -2.64 3.21
CA GLY A 123 -3.20 -2.71 4.21
C GLY A 123 -3.65 -3.53 5.42
N SER A 124 -2.81 -4.43 5.92
CA SER A 124 -3.13 -5.27 7.09
C SER A 124 -1.90 -5.56 7.96
N CYS A 125 -2.14 -5.97 9.21
CA CYS A 125 -1.14 -6.44 10.18
C CYS A 125 -0.03 -5.41 10.47
N GLY A 126 -0.39 -4.15 10.66
CA GLY A 126 0.56 -3.05 10.89
C GLY A 126 1.01 -2.84 12.34
N GLU A 127 0.87 -3.83 13.21
CA GLU A 127 1.18 -3.73 14.65
C GLU A 127 2.62 -3.24 14.90
N GLY A 128 3.56 -3.65 14.04
CA GLY A 128 4.97 -3.25 14.10
C GLY A 128 5.31 -1.98 13.30
N GLY A 129 4.30 -1.18 12.90
CA GLY A 129 4.52 0.12 12.28
C GLY A 129 4.44 0.15 10.75
N GLY A 130 3.76 -0.82 10.13
CA GLY A 130 3.50 -0.78 8.69
C GLY A 130 2.54 0.33 8.30
N TYR A 131 2.86 1.06 7.23
CA TYR A 131 2.00 2.11 6.70
C TYR A 131 2.20 2.41 5.21
N LEU A 132 1.19 3.07 4.65
CA LEU A 132 1.22 3.70 3.34
C LEU A 132 1.15 5.22 3.49
N ALA A 133 2.16 5.93 2.99
CA ALA A 133 2.15 7.38 2.86
C ALA A 133 1.99 7.80 1.40
N VAL A 134 1.04 8.70 1.13
CA VAL A 134 0.82 9.29 -0.19
C VAL A 134 0.75 10.81 -0.06
N ARG A 135 1.69 11.51 -0.71
CA ARG A 135 1.78 12.97 -0.67
C ARG A 135 0.95 13.67 -1.76
N GLY A 136 0.63 12.96 -2.83
CA GLY A 136 -0.31 13.39 -3.87
C GLY A 136 -1.77 12.97 -3.59
N ARG A 137 -2.51 12.73 -4.67
CA ARG A 137 -3.88 12.20 -4.66
C ARG A 137 -3.85 10.68 -4.66
N THR A 138 -4.83 10.07 -4.00
CA THR A 138 -5.08 8.63 -4.08
C THR A 138 -6.38 8.38 -4.81
N ARG A 139 -6.36 7.61 -5.90
CA ARG A 139 -7.52 7.18 -6.68
C ARG A 139 -7.60 5.66 -6.65
N ALA A 140 -8.69 5.12 -6.14
CA ALA A 140 -8.97 3.68 -6.09
C ALA A 140 -10.49 3.47 -6.00
N ARG A 141 -10.98 2.23 -6.13
CA ARG A 141 -12.39 1.94 -5.83
C ARG A 141 -12.64 1.88 -4.32
N VAL A 142 -11.70 1.26 -3.61
CA VAL A 142 -11.75 1.05 -2.17
C VAL A 142 -10.34 1.09 -1.59
N VAL A 143 -10.21 1.66 -0.39
CA VAL A 143 -9.02 1.58 0.46
C VAL A 143 -9.45 0.93 1.77
N VAL A 144 -8.84 -0.21 2.10
CA VAL A 144 -9.10 -0.95 3.33
C VAL A 144 -7.80 -1.01 4.12
N ALA A 145 -7.78 -0.47 5.32
CA ALA A 145 -6.67 -0.60 6.27
C ALA A 145 -7.19 -1.20 7.58
N THR A 146 -6.77 -2.41 7.87
CA THR A 146 -7.23 -3.18 9.04
C THR A 146 -6.04 -3.63 9.88
N LEU A 147 -6.32 -4.17 11.07
CA LEU A 147 -5.29 -4.80 11.92
C LEU A 147 -4.10 -3.86 12.12
N TYR A 148 -4.37 -2.64 12.61
CA TYR A 148 -3.37 -1.62 12.97
C TYR A 148 -2.55 -1.00 11.81
N PHE A 149 -2.82 -1.33 10.55
CA PHE A 149 -2.11 -0.73 9.42
C PHE A 149 -2.35 0.78 9.29
N GLY A 150 -1.27 1.54 9.13
CA GLY A 150 -1.29 3.01 9.08
C GLY A 150 -1.56 3.57 7.68
N LEU A 151 -2.29 4.67 7.62
CA LEU A 151 -2.50 5.47 6.42
C LEU A 151 -2.12 6.93 6.67
N ASP A 152 -1.13 7.40 5.94
CA ASP A 152 -0.72 8.81 5.94
C ASP A 152 -1.00 9.43 4.56
N LEU A 153 -2.24 9.87 4.39
CA LEU A 153 -2.74 10.45 3.15
C LEU A 153 -2.83 11.97 3.30
N THR A 154 -2.12 12.73 2.46
CA THR A 154 -2.17 14.21 2.50
C THR A 154 -3.55 14.76 2.07
N ARG A 155 -4.34 13.95 1.36
CA ARG A 155 -5.68 14.31 0.90
C ARG A 155 -6.60 13.11 1.04
N ARG A 156 -7.90 13.37 1.27
CA ARG A 156 -8.92 12.32 1.27
C ARG A 156 -8.88 11.56 -0.06
N PRO A 157 -8.83 10.21 -0.04
CA PRO A 157 -8.79 9.42 -1.25
C PRO A 157 -10.08 9.58 -2.05
N GLU A 158 -9.99 9.53 -3.37
CA GLU A 158 -11.13 9.36 -4.28
C GLU A 158 -11.50 7.86 -4.32
N ALA A 159 -11.85 7.31 -3.16
CA ALA A 159 -12.16 5.90 -2.91
C ALA A 159 -13.06 5.78 -1.67
N VAL A 160 -13.73 4.64 -1.47
CA VAL A 160 -14.36 4.35 -0.17
C VAL A 160 -13.26 3.97 0.80
N LEU A 161 -13.13 4.68 1.91
CA LEU A 161 -12.09 4.47 2.92
C LEU A 161 -12.64 3.74 4.14
N ILE A 162 -12.23 2.49 4.33
CA ILE A 162 -12.53 1.67 5.50
C ILE A 162 -11.25 1.53 6.32
N ALA A 163 -11.18 2.14 7.49
CA ALA A 163 -9.99 2.09 8.33
C ALA A 163 -10.27 2.45 9.79
N ASN A 164 -9.30 2.17 10.67
CA ASN A 164 -9.29 2.76 12.00
C ASN A 164 -9.04 4.29 11.92
N PRO A 165 -9.95 5.14 12.45
CA PRO A 165 -9.81 6.59 12.37
C PRO A 165 -8.59 7.15 13.11
N HIS A 166 -8.04 6.41 14.08
CA HIS A 166 -6.82 6.79 14.80
C HIS A 166 -5.53 6.40 14.07
N ARG A 167 -5.63 5.65 12.98
CA ARG A 167 -4.51 5.21 12.14
C ARG A 167 -4.54 5.81 10.74
N SER A 168 -5.46 6.73 10.48
CA SER A 168 -5.59 7.46 9.22
C SER A 168 -5.46 8.96 9.48
N THR A 169 -4.68 9.66 8.66
CA THR A 169 -4.64 11.14 8.68
C THR A 169 -5.87 11.79 8.05
N CYS A 170 -6.66 11.02 7.30
CA CYS A 170 -7.92 11.45 6.70
C CYS A 170 -9.13 10.89 7.45
N PRO A 171 -10.27 11.61 7.50
CA PRO A 171 -11.54 11.05 7.95
C PRO A 171 -11.91 9.81 7.13
N VAL A 172 -12.27 8.72 7.82
CA VAL A 172 -12.69 7.46 7.21
C VAL A 172 -14.18 7.52 6.86
N ASP A 173 -14.61 6.77 5.85
CA ASP A 173 -16.02 6.63 5.50
C ASP A 173 -16.73 5.62 6.41
N PHE A 174 -16.01 4.55 6.74
CA PHE A 174 -16.47 3.50 7.64
C PHE A 174 -15.32 3.04 8.53
N THR A 175 -15.64 2.73 9.78
CA THR A 175 -14.72 2.06 10.70
C THR A 175 -14.65 0.56 10.40
N GLU A 176 -13.65 -0.13 10.97
CA GLU A 176 -13.55 -1.60 10.88
C GLU A 176 -14.78 -2.29 11.48
N GLU A 177 -15.40 -1.72 12.52
CA GLU A 177 -16.63 -2.24 13.16
C GLU A 177 -17.86 -2.11 12.26
N GLU A 178 -17.90 -1.09 11.38
CA GLU A 178 -18.99 -0.87 10.42
C GLU A 178 -18.81 -1.67 9.13
N SER A 179 -17.67 -2.34 8.96
CA SER A 179 -17.30 -3.05 7.72
C SER A 179 -18.33 -4.10 7.30
N ALA A 180 -18.97 -4.77 8.26
CA ALA A 180 -19.99 -5.79 7.99
C ALA A 180 -21.18 -5.25 7.18
N GLY A 181 -21.49 -3.95 7.29
CA GLY A 181 -22.55 -3.28 6.54
C GLY A 181 -22.19 -2.89 5.11
N VAL A 182 -20.90 -2.87 4.76
CA VAL A 182 -20.40 -2.29 3.50
C VAL A 182 -19.54 -3.23 2.68
N VAL A 183 -18.89 -4.21 3.30
CA VAL A 183 -18.13 -5.28 2.63
C VAL A 183 -19.07 -6.45 2.32
N LEU A 184 -18.84 -7.14 1.20
CA LEU A 184 -19.59 -8.34 0.86
C LEU A 184 -19.46 -9.41 1.95
N ALA A 185 -20.58 -10.02 2.35
CA ALA A 185 -20.62 -10.95 3.48
C ALA A 185 -19.67 -12.16 3.32
N GLU A 186 -19.42 -12.61 2.09
CA GLU A 186 -18.48 -13.70 1.81
C GLU A 186 -17.01 -13.34 2.10
N LEU A 187 -16.69 -12.04 2.16
CA LEU A 187 -15.34 -11.51 2.45
C LEU A 187 -15.14 -11.16 3.93
N LEU A 188 -16.11 -11.52 4.79
CA LEU A 188 -16.01 -11.38 6.23
C LEU A 188 -15.53 -12.69 6.88
N ASP A 189 -14.95 -12.58 8.07
CA ASP A 189 -14.66 -13.71 8.95
C ASP A 189 -15.90 -14.14 9.76
N ALA A 190 -15.72 -15.11 10.65
CA ALA A 190 -16.81 -15.64 11.48
C ALA A 190 -17.35 -14.63 12.50
N ASP A 191 -16.54 -13.63 12.87
CA ASP A 191 -16.89 -12.59 13.84
C ASP A 191 -17.47 -11.34 13.15
N GLY A 192 -17.56 -11.36 11.81
CA GLY A 192 -18.06 -10.26 11.00
C GLY A 192 -17.01 -9.19 10.70
N GLY A 193 -15.74 -9.43 11.08
CA GLY A 193 -14.60 -8.61 10.70
C GLY A 193 -14.19 -8.85 9.25
N ILE A 194 -13.32 -7.99 8.71
CA ILE A 194 -12.81 -8.14 7.35
C ILE A 194 -11.80 -9.30 7.32
N ASP A 195 -12.07 -10.29 6.47
CA ASP A 195 -11.11 -11.35 6.17
C ASP A 195 -10.10 -10.85 5.12
N VAL A 196 -8.93 -10.42 5.61
CA VAL A 196 -7.86 -9.82 4.80
C VAL A 196 -7.39 -10.72 3.66
N ARG A 197 -7.48 -12.05 3.82
CA ARG A 197 -7.08 -12.98 2.78
C ARG A 197 -8.12 -13.01 1.67
N LYS A 198 -9.39 -13.13 2.03
CA LYS A 198 -10.50 -13.15 1.05
C LYS A 198 -10.63 -11.84 0.30
N VAL A 199 -10.44 -10.69 0.97
CA VAL A 199 -10.42 -9.38 0.29
C VAL A 199 -9.27 -9.30 -0.70
N GLY A 200 -8.06 -9.72 -0.30
CA GLY A 200 -6.91 -9.75 -1.19
C GLY A 200 -7.15 -10.65 -2.41
N GLU A 201 -7.70 -11.84 -2.21
CA GLU A 201 -8.08 -12.76 -3.30
C GLU A 201 -9.14 -12.15 -4.24
N ALA A 202 -10.21 -11.56 -3.68
CA ALA A 202 -11.24 -10.90 -4.48
C ALA A 202 -10.66 -9.76 -5.34
N LEU A 203 -9.74 -8.95 -4.78
CA LEU A 203 -9.06 -7.88 -5.52
C LEU A 203 -8.22 -8.43 -6.68
N ARG A 204 -7.42 -9.49 -6.44
CA ARG A 204 -6.61 -10.14 -7.49
C ARG A 204 -7.47 -10.71 -8.62
N GLU A 205 -8.64 -11.26 -8.28
CA GLU A 205 -9.62 -11.79 -9.23
C GLU A 205 -10.46 -10.71 -9.92
N GLY A 206 -10.31 -9.44 -9.53
CA GLY A 206 -11.11 -8.32 -10.05
C GLY A 206 -12.58 -8.36 -9.59
N ARG A 207 -12.88 -9.13 -8.55
CA ARG A 207 -14.23 -9.19 -7.96
C ARG A 207 -14.50 -7.95 -7.09
N PRO A 208 -15.76 -7.49 -7.00
CA PRO A 208 -16.13 -6.41 -6.10
C PRO A 208 -15.84 -6.77 -4.63
N VAL A 209 -15.39 -5.79 -3.84
CA VAL A 209 -15.22 -5.93 -2.38
C VAL A 209 -16.42 -5.34 -1.63
N LEU A 210 -16.91 -4.20 -2.12
CA LEU A 210 -18.03 -3.48 -1.51
C LEU A 210 -19.36 -4.06 -1.97
N ARG A 211 -20.36 -3.94 -1.10
CA ARG A 211 -21.75 -4.21 -1.44
C ARG A 211 -22.24 -3.20 -2.51
N PRO A 212 -23.15 -3.60 -3.42
CA PRO A 212 -23.58 -2.75 -4.53
C PRO A 212 -24.27 -1.44 -4.14
N ASP A 213 -24.85 -1.39 -2.94
CA ASP A 213 -25.60 -0.27 -2.38
C ASP A 213 -24.72 0.77 -1.66
N VAL A 214 -23.43 0.47 -1.46
CA VAL A 214 -22.48 1.42 -0.88
C VAL A 214 -22.33 2.63 -1.81
N PRO A 215 -22.59 3.86 -1.31
CA PRO A 215 -22.45 5.05 -2.12
C PRO A 215 -21.02 5.23 -2.63
N ARG A 216 -20.89 5.69 -3.88
CA ARG A 216 -19.58 6.02 -4.44
C ARG A 216 -18.95 7.21 -3.69
N PRO A 217 -17.61 7.35 -3.70
CA PRO A 217 -16.89 8.38 -2.95
C PRO A 217 -17.37 9.81 -3.25
N GLU A 218 -17.70 10.08 -4.52
CA GLU A 218 -18.25 11.36 -4.97
C GLU A 218 -19.56 11.74 -4.25
N ARG A 219 -20.37 10.74 -3.85
CA ARG A 219 -21.61 10.93 -3.09
C ARG A 219 -21.36 11.03 -1.59
N LEU A 220 -20.37 10.31 -1.05
CA LEU A 220 -19.98 10.41 0.36
C LEU A 220 -19.40 11.79 0.71
N ALA A 221 -18.70 12.44 -0.22
CA ALA A 221 -18.21 13.80 -0.04
C ALA A 221 -19.32 14.87 -0.01
N ALA A 222 -20.48 14.59 -0.63
CA ALA A 222 -21.60 15.52 -0.71
C ALA A 222 -22.53 15.47 0.53
N VAL A 223 -22.59 14.34 1.23
CA VAL A 223 -23.47 14.13 2.41
C VAL A 223 -22.87 14.72 3.70
N GLY A 224 -21.56 14.91 3.77
CA GLY A 224 -20.85 15.51 4.93
C GLY A 224 -20.91 17.04 5.03
N ARG A 225 -21.83 17.70 4.31
CA ARG A 225 -22.09 19.16 4.41
C ARG A 225 -23.57 19.38 4.74
N GLY A 226 -23.97 19.02 5.95
CA GLY A 226 -25.30 19.27 6.51
C GLY A 226 -25.17 19.67 7.97
#